data_AF-A0A2J8TG17-F1
#
_entry.id   AF-A0A2J8TG17-F1
#
_cell.length_a   1.000
_cell.length_b   1.000
_cell.length_c   1.000
_cell.angle_alpha   90.00
_cell.angle_beta   90.00
_cell.angle_gamma   90.00
#
_symmetry.space_group_name_H-M   'P 1'
#
loop_
_entity.id
_entity.type
_entity.pdbx_description
1 polymer ?
#
loop_
_entity_poly.entity_id
_entity_poly.type
_entity_poly.pdbx_seq_one_letter_code
_entity_poly.pdbx_strand_id
1 'polypeptide(L)' 'MYRALYAFRSAEPNALAFTAGETFLVLERSSAHWWLAARARSGETGYVPPAYLRRLQV' A
#
# COMPACT_ATOMS: atom_id res chain seq x y z
N MET A 1 -2.41 -9.74 -4.86
CA MET A 1 -2.15 -8.30 -5.09
C MET A 1 -3.27 -7.46 -4.50
N TYR A 2 -2.99 -6.19 -4.21
CA TYR A 2 -3.95 -5.21 -3.72
C TYR A 2 -3.93 -3.97 -4.61
N ARG A 3 -5.05 -3.25 -4.68
CA ARG A 3 -5.18 -1.99 -5.40
C ARG A 3 -5.62 -0.89 -4.45
N ALA A 4 -4.98 0.27 -4.49
CA ALA A 4 -5.41 1.46 -3.79
C ALA A 4 -6.74 1.97 -4.36
N LEU A 5 -7.75 2.15 -3.50
CA LEU A 5 -9.02 2.76 -3.88
C LEU A 5 -8.96 4.29 -3.82
N TYR A 6 -8.09 4.83 -2.97
CA TYR A 6 -7.93 6.26 -2.72
C TYR A 6 -6.46 6.65 -2.78
N ALA A 7 -6.18 7.94 -2.98
CA ALA A 7 -4.83 8.47 -2.83
C ALA A 7 -4.48 8.61 -1.33
N PHE A 8 -3.21 8.42 -1.01
CA PHE A 8 -2.68 8.51 0.33
C PHE A 8 -1.39 9.33 0.32
N ARG A 9 -1.27 10.26 1.27
CA ARG A 9 -0.08 11.08 1.53
C ARG A 9 0.17 11.08 3.03
N SER A 10 1.43 11.00 3.42
CA SER A 10 1.87 11.16 4.80
C SER A 10 3.20 11.91 4.82
N ALA A 11 3.49 12.57 5.95
CA ALA A 11 4.78 13.16 6.24
C ALA A 11 5.74 12.17 6.91
N GLU A 12 5.27 10.98 7.27
CA GLU A 12 6.09 9.95 7.91
C GLU A 12 7.07 9.34 6.89
N PRO A 13 8.37 9.27 7.21
CA PRO A 13 9.41 8.85 6.26
C PRO A 13 9.27 7.38 5.83
N ASN A 14 8.63 6.55 6.64
CA ASN A 14 8.46 5.12 6.36
C ASN A 14 7.13 4.81 5.66
N ALA A 15 6.25 5.80 5.52
CA ALA A 15 4.95 5.63 4.88
C ALA A 15 5.09 5.85 3.37
N LEU A 16 4.54 4.94 2.59
CA LEU A 16 4.60 5.01 1.14
C LEU A 16 3.43 5.82 0.62
N ALA A 17 3.70 6.98 0.01
CA ALA A 17 2.67 7.80 -0.63
C ALA A 17 2.24 7.23 -1.99
N PHE A 18 0.95 7.26 -2.29
CA PHE A 18 0.40 6.69 -3.52
C PHE A 18 -0.89 7.37 -4.00
N THR A 19 -1.22 7.12 -5.25
CA THR A 19 -2.44 7.56 -5.93
C THR A 19 -3.47 6.44 -6.02
N ALA A 20 -4.74 6.80 -6.18
CA ALA A 20 -5.81 5.83 -6.39
C ALA A 20 -5.53 5.03 -7.67
N GLY A 21 -5.77 3.73 -7.61
CA GLY A 21 -5.61 2.81 -8.71
C GLY A 21 -4.26 2.10 -8.76
N GLU A 22 -3.26 2.55 -8.01
CA GLU A 22 -1.97 1.88 -7.90
C GLU A 22 -2.08 0.50 -7.25
N THR A 23 -1.17 -0.40 -7.64
CA THR A 23 -1.17 -1.80 -7.18
C THR A 23 0.05 -2.13 -6.34
N PHE A 24 -0.18 -2.94 -5.32
CA PHE A 24 0.81 -3.31 -4.31
C PHE A 24 0.85 -4.83 -4.09
N LEU A 25 2.04 -5.32 -3.83
CA LEU A 25 2.28 -6.63 -3.24
C LEU A 25 2.47 -6.44 -1.73
N VAL A 26 1.56 -6.97 -0.92
CA VAL A 26 1.70 -6.95 0.54
C VAL A 26 2.78 -7.95 0.92
N LEU A 27 3.83 -7.45 1.57
CA LEU A 27 4.97 -8.23 2.05
C LEU A 27 4.73 -8.69 3.48
N GLU A 28 4.21 -7.80 4.33
CA GLU A 28 3.95 -8.08 5.74
C GLU A 28 2.69 -7.37 6.23
N ARG A 29 1.90 -8.05 7.07
CA ARG A 29 0.75 -7.47 7.75
C ARG A 29 1.13 -7.06 9.17
N SER A 30 2.01 -6.06 9.26
CA SER A 30 2.65 -5.66 10.52
C SER A 30 1.66 -5.23 11.61
N SER A 31 0.50 -4.67 11.25
CA SER A 31 -0.57 -4.33 12.19
C SER A 31 -1.94 -4.22 11.52
N ALA A 32 -2.98 -3.88 12.29
CA ALA A 32 -4.32 -3.56 11.78
C ALA A 32 -4.35 -2.26 10.94
N HIS A 33 -3.40 -1.35 11.16
CA HIS A 33 -3.40 0.00 10.56
C HIS A 33 -2.33 0.20 9.50
N TRP A 34 -1.28 -0.61 9.50
CA TRP A 34 -0.13 -0.45 8.62
C TRP A 34 0.42 -1.81 8.18
N TRP A 35 0.53 -1.98 6.87
CA TRP A 35 1.15 -3.14 6.23
C TRP A 35 2.38 -2.70 5.45
N LEU A 36 3.42 -3.52 5.47
CA LEU A 36 4.55 -3.34 4.57
C LEU A 36 4.18 -3.86 3.19
N ALA A 37 4.32 -3.02 2.16
CA ALA A 37 4.01 -3.40 0.79
C ALA A 37 5.05 -2.88 -0.19
N ALA A 38 5.22 -3.61 -1.30
CA ALA A 38 5.99 -3.20 -2.45
C ALA A 38 5.06 -2.66 -3.55
N ARG A 39 5.34 -1.47 -4.07
CA ARG A 39 4.67 -0.91 -5.24
C ARG A 39 4.98 -1.76 -6.47
N ALA A 40 3.95 -2.29 -7.14
CA ALA A 40 4.15 -3.25 -8.24
C ALA A 40 4.93 -2.67 -9.43
N ARG A 41 4.85 -1.35 -9.66
CA ARG A 41 5.50 -0.68 -10.80
C ARG A 41 6.98 -0.43 -10.58
N SER A 42 7.39 -0.05 -9.37
CA SER A 42 8.77 0.40 -9.07
C SER A 42 9.53 -0.54 -8.15
N GLY A 43 8.85 -1.46 -7.45
CA GLY A 43 9.44 -2.27 -6.38
C GLY A 43 9.68 -1.50 -5.08
N GLU A 44 9.38 -0.21 -5.03
CA GLU A 44 9.53 0.64 -3.84
C GLU A 44 8.70 0.09 -2.67
N THR A 45 9.32 -0.04 -1.51
CA THR A 45 8.69 -0.57 -0.31
C THR A 45 8.38 0.52 0.69
N GLY A 46 7.29 0.34 1.44
CA GLY A 46 6.98 1.16 2.59
C GLY A 46 5.64 0.79 3.19
N TYR A 47 5.28 1.49 4.26
CA TYR A 47 4.04 1.22 4.99
C TYR A 47 2.85 1.87 4.30
N VAL A 48 1.81 1.07 4.11
CA VAL A 48 0.55 1.49 3.50
C VAL A 48 -0.63 1.15 4.41
N PRO A 49 -1.66 2.01 4.48
CA PRO A 49 -2.84 1.72 5.29
C PRO A 49 -3.74 0.71 4.56
N PRO A 50 -4.01 -0.47 5.14
CA PRO A 50 -4.82 -1.50 4.49
C PRO A 50 -6.26 -1.06 4.25
N ALA A 51 -6.78 -0.11 5.05
CA ALA A 51 -8.10 0.48 4.86
C ALA A 51 -8.27 1.17 3.49
N TYR A 52 -7.17 1.54 2.83
CA TYR A 52 -7.17 2.19 1.51
C TYR A 52 -7.05 1.16 0.38
N LEU A 53 -6.83 -0.11 0.71
CA LEU A 53 -6.50 -1.15 -0.23
C LEU A 53 -7.65 -2.15 -0.39
N ARG A 54 -7.92 -2.51 -1.65
CA ARG A 54 -8.80 -3.62 -2.00
C ARG A 54 -7.99 -4.80 -2.46
N ARG A 55 -8.26 -5.99 -1.90
CA ARG A 55 -7.69 -7.24 -2.43
C ARG A 55 -8.23 -7.46 -3.84
N LEU A 56 -7.33 -7.65 -4.80
CA LEU A 56 -7.72 -8.11 -6.12
C LEU A 56 -7.95 -9.62 -6.01
N GLN A 57 -9.20 -10.06 -6.09
CA GLN A 57 -9.53 -11.47 -6.31
C GLN A 57 -9.31 -11.76 -7.79
N VAL A 58 -8.48 -12.75 -8.07
CA VAL A 58 -8.53 -13.51 -9.33
C VAL A 58 -9.67 -14.51 -9.22
#